data_AF-A0A958FD70-F1
#
_entry.id   AF-A0A958FD70-F1
#
_cell.length_a   1.000
_cell.length_b   1.000
_cell.length_c   1.000
_cell.angle_alpha   90.00
_cell.angle_beta   90.00
_cell.angle_gamma   90.00
#
_symmetry.space_group_name_H-M   'P 1'
#
loop_
_entity.id
_entity.type
_entity.pdbx_description
1 polymer ?
#
loop_
_entity_poly.entity_id
_entity_poly.type
_entity_poly.pdbx_seq_one_letter_code
_entity_poly.pdbx_strand_id
1 'polypeptide(L)'
;FVRDQIETGERGYRAVEKSPEEVLKDRQGTGVEKNLLLVNLLMLAGFDAHPLLISTRYNGRIVEQQPRLTQFNYMLAYAKYGSRTYVLDTRYSYCPFNLLPVDDLVETGLVINKGTGGFIQIPKPRALNMLHCANNLTLSEAGHLNGEAMVRFEGYRALVAREKIRDADEKEFVEELLKDRFSNAAIDSFEISGLEDMEAPLYLKVRYQVPEFAQVVGDMIYLPAPLLNYHQSNPFEREHRYYPVEFAYSLASTDEVNLTLPEGFQVAELPEGLSNRQKAFDLTYVTTWEA
;
A
#
# COMPACT_ATOMS: atom_id res chain seq x y z
N PHE A 1 -12.91 16.74 7.58
CA PHE A 1 -13.78 17.75 6.92
C PHE A 1 -13.42 17.94 5.46
N VAL A 2 -12.33 18.63 5.08
CA VAL A 2 -12.05 18.91 3.64
C VAL A 2 -11.95 17.64 2.81
N ARG A 3 -11.24 16.62 3.31
CA ARG A 3 -11.14 15.29 2.67
C ARG A 3 -12.53 14.64 2.48
N ASP A 4 -13.36 14.66 3.53
CA ASP A 4 -14.57 13.82 3.62
C ASP A 4 -15.87 14.50 3.15
N GLN A 5 -15.89 15.84 3.09
CA GLN A 5 -17.10 16.65 2.88
C GLN A 5 -17.02 17.54 1.63
N ILE A 6 -15.88 17.53 0.94
CA ILE A 6 -15.69 18.23 -0.33
C ILE A 6 -15.33 17.15 -1.37
N GLU A 7 -16.18 17.00 -2.37
CA GLU A 7 -15.99 16.05 -3.46
C GLU A 7 -14.75 16.41 -4.28
N THR A 8 -13.99 15.40 -4.67
CA THR A 8 -12.85 15.58 -5.58
C THR A 8 -13.38 15.55 -7.01
N GLY A 9 -13.33 16.70 -7.68
CA GLY A 9 -13.67 16.79 -9.10
C GLY A 9 -12.58 16.23 -10.01
N GLU A 10 -12.94 15.85 -11.24
CA GLU A 10 -11.96 15.53 -12.28
C GLU A 10 -11.34 16.80 -12.88
N ARG A 11 -10.07 16.70 -13.28
CA ARG A 11 -9.15 17.70 -13.89
C ARG A 11 -8.17 18.39 -12.93
N GLY A 12 -6.96 18.61 -13.46
CA GLY A 12 -6.08 19.71 -13.07
C GLY A 12 -5.10 19.45 -11.93
N TYR A 13 -3.97 18.81 -12.23
CA TYR A 13 -2.82 18.77 -11.31
C TYR A 13 -2.21 20.18 -11.03
N ARG A 14 -2.50 21.18 -11.86
CA ARG A 14 -1.81 22.50 -11.82
C ARG A 14 -2.70 23.75 -11.74
N ALA A 15 -3.95 23.71 -12.20
CA ALA A 15 -4.77 24.93 -12.33
C ALA A 15 -5.74 25.05 -11.16
N VAL A 16 -5.78 26.23 -10.54
CA VAL A 16 -6.83 26.64 -9.61
C VAL A 16 -7.79 27.49 -10.42
N GLU A 17 -9.01 27.00 -10.60
CA GLU A 17 -10.08 27.73 -11.29
C GLU A 17 -11.06 28.33 -10.27
N LYS A 18 -11.31 27.60 -9.18
CA LYS A 18 -12.16 28.02 -8.07
C LYS A 18 -11.35 28.58 -6.91
N SER A 19 -11.84 29.68 -6.34
CA SER A 19 -11.39 30.18 -5.04
C SER A 19 -11.79 29.21 -3.91
N PRO A 20 -11.09 29.25 -2.74
CA PRO A 20 -11.49 28.46 -1.57
C PRO A 20 -12.96 28.65 -1.14
N GLU A 21 -13.48 29.86 -1.30
CA GLU A 21 -14.89 30.19 -0.98
C GLU A 21 -15.87 29.47 -1.93
N GLU A 22 -15.56 29.44 -3.23
CA GLU A 22 -16.34 28.72 -4.23
C GLU A 22 -16.28 27.20 -4.01
N VAL A 23 -15.10 26.64 -3.72
CA VAL A 23 -14.94 25.21 -3.39
C VAL A 23 -15.78 24.83 -2.17
N LEU A 24 -15.76 25.67 -1.14
CA LEU A 24 -16.53 25.43 0.09
C LEU A 24 -18.04 25.52 -0.16
N LYS A 25 -18.49 26.46 -1.00
CA LYS A 25 -19.90 26.64 -1.37
C LYS A 25 -20.41 25.50 -2.24
N ASP A 26 -19.65 25.14 -3.27
CA ASP A 26 -20.00 24.11 -4.26
C ASP A 26 -19.84 22.70 -3.71
N ARG A 27 -19.11 22.54 -2.60
CA ARG A 27 -18.74 21.24 -2.01
C ARG A 27 -17.96 20.34 -2.97
N GLN A 28 -17.25 20.94 -3.92
CA GLN A 28 -16.49 20.21 -4.94
C GLN A 28 -15.31 21.05 -5.45
N GLY A 29 -14.14 20.42 -5.59
CA GLY A 29 -12.95 21.03 -6.19
C GLY A 29 -11.90 20.00 -6.58
N THR A 30 -10.88 20.43 -7.31
CA THR A 30 -9.70 19.60 -7.65
C THR A 30 -8.86 19.31 -6.39
N GLY A 31 -7.91 18.38 -6.47
CA GLY A 31 -7.00 18.10 -5.35
C GLY A 31 -6.23 19.33 -4.88
N VAL A 32 -5.74 20.16 -5.82
CA VAL A 32 -5.05 21.43 -5.53
C VAL A 32 -6.00 22.42 -4.86
N GLU A 33 -7.21 22.58 -5.37
CA GLU A 33 -8.23 23.49 -4.83
C GLU A 33 -8.66 23.10 -3.41
N LYS A 34 -8.85 21.80 -3.16
CA LYS A 34 -9.14 21.27 -1.83
C LYS A 34 -7.97 21.48 -0.86
N ASN A 35 -6.73 21.24 -1.29
CA ASN A 35 -5.56 21.50 -0.47
C ASN A 35 -5.40 22.99 -0.16
N LEU A 36 -5.74 23.87 -1.11
CA LEU A 36 -5.71 25.31 -0.90
C LEU A 36 -6.78 25.75 0.11
N LEU A 37 -7.99 25.19 0.01
CA LEU A 37 -9.04 25.38 1.01
C LEU A 37 -8.56 24.91 2.40
N LEU A 38 -7.93 23.74 2.50
CA LEU A 38 -7.38 23.23 3.76
C LEU A 38 -6.34 24.20 4.35
N VAL A 39 -5.40 24.69 3.56
CA VAL A 39 -4.40 25.68 4.01
C VAL A 39 -5.09 26.92 4.57
N ASN A 40 -6.10 27.46 3.88
CA ASN A 40 -6.85 28.63 4.34
C ASN A 40 -7.58 28.38 5.67
N LEU A 41 -8.25 27.24 5.80
CA LEU A 41 -8.94 26.86 7.04
C LEU A 41 -7.97 26.68 8.21
N LEU A 42 -6.80 26.09 7.97
CA LEU A 42 -5.75 25.92 8.99
C LEU A 42 -5.19 27.27 9.43
N MET A 43 -4.91 28.19 8.50
CA MET A 43 -4.45 29.54 8.84
C MET A 43 -5.51 30.30 9.67
N LEU A 44 -6.79 30.21 9.30
CA LEU A 44 -7.89 30.83 10.05
C LEU A 44 -8.03 30.25 11.47
N ALA A 45 -7.72 28.96 11.64
CA ALA A 45 -7.68 28.30 12.95
C ALA A 45 -6.40 28.59 13.76
N GLY A 46 -5.48 29.41 13.22
CA GLY A 46 -4.25 29.83 13.91
C GLY A 46 -3.05 28.88 13.75
N PHE A 47 -3.12 27.92 12.83
CA PHE A 47 -1.97 27.06 12.51
C PHE A 47 -1.03 27.74 11.51
N ASP A 48 0.28 27.47 11.65
CA ASP A 48 1.30 27.88 10.67
C ASP A 48 1.20 26.95 9.45
N ALA A 49 0.42 27.35 8.45
CA ALA A 49 0.10 26.54 7.28
C ALA A 49 0.35 27.27 5.95
N HIS A 50 0.88 26.55 4.97
CA HIS A 50 1.30 27.07 3.68
C HIS A 50 1.07 26.08 2.53
N PRO A 51 0.96 26.56 1.29
CA PRO A 51 1.06 25.70 0.11
C PRO A 51 2.47 25.10 -0.02
N LEU A 52 2.53 23.81 -0.37
CA LEU A 52 3.77 23.08 -0.66
C LEU A 52 3.72 22.57 -2.09
N LEU A 53 4.58 23.09 -2.96
CA LEU A 53 4.70 22.60 -4.34
C LEU A 53 5.59 21.36 -4.37
N ILE A 54 5.12 20.32 -5.07
CA ILE A 54 5.88 19.10 -5.30
C ILE A 54 5.96 18.76 -6.79
N SER A 55 6.98 17.97 -7.13
CA SER A 55 6.98 17.17 -8.35
C SER A 55 6.60 15.77 -7.93
N THR A 56 5.44 15.25 -8.36
CA THR A 56 5.01 13.89 -8.04
C THR A 56 6.01 12.87 -8.57
N ARG A 57 5.97 11.64 -8.04
CA ARG A 57 6.92 10.57 -8.43
C ARG A 57 7.01 10.36 -9.95
N TYR A 58 5.88 10.50 -10.64
CA TYR A 58 5.78 10.32 -12.09
C TYR A 58 6.22 11.55 -12.92
N ASN A 59 6.45 12.71 -12.28
CA ASN A 59 6.90 13.94 -12.93
C ASN A 59 8.43 14.16 -12.82
N GLY A 60 9.11 13.34 -12.01
CA GLY A 60 10.56 13.39 -11.81
C GLY A 60 10.97 14.15 -10.54
N ARG A 61 12.28 14.27 -10.31
CA ARG A 61 12.81 14.92 -9.09
C ARG A 61 12.98 16.42 -9.28
N ILE A 62 12.79 17.16 -8.18
CA ILE A 62 13.06 18.60 -8.10
C ILE A 62 14.58 18.84 -8.21
N VAL A 63 14.97 19.87 -8.96
CA VAL A 63 16.35 20.37 -9.02
C VAL A 63 16.39 21.72 -8.33
N GLU A 64 16.79 21.71 -7.04
CA GLU A 64 16.70 22.89 -6.15
C GLU A 64 17.52 24.08 -6.64
N GLN A 65 18.57 23.84 -7.43
CA GLN A 65 19.43 24.88 -8.00
C GLN A 65 18.77 25.59 -9.19
N GLN A 66 17.63 25.11 -9.68
CA GLN A 66 16.95 25.64 -10.85
C GLN A 66 15.60 26.24 -10.47
N PRO A 67 15.43 27.58 -10.56
CA PRO A 67 14.19 28.25 -10.18
C PRO A 67 13.13 28.14 -11.28
N ARG A 68 12.71 26.91 -11.62
CA ARG A 68 11.70 26.64 -12.64
C ARG A 68 10.39 26.19 -12.01
N LEU A 69 9.33 26.98 -12.14
CA LEU A 69 8.00 26.60 -11.66
C LEU A 69 7.42 25.39 -12.41
N THR A 70 7.85 25.18 -13.65
CA THR A 70 7.38 24.05 -14.49
C THR A 70 7.85 22.68 -13.99
N GLN A 71 8.79 22.62 -13.04
CA GLN A 71 9.21 21.35 -12.42
C GLN A 71 8.17 20.83 -11.41
N PHE A 72 7.28 21.68 -10.91
CA PHE A 72 6.23 21.27 -10.01
C PHE A 72 4.98 20.93 -10.81
N ASN A 73 4.30 19.87 -10.42
CA ASN A 73 3.05 19.47 -11.03
C ASN A 73 1.94 19.28 -10.01
N TYR A 74 2.15 19.44 -8.71
CA TYR A 74 1.09 19.32 -7.73
C TYR A 74 1.34 20.19 -6.49
N MET A 75 0.29 20.42 -5.68
CA MET A 75 0.35 21.24 -4.47
C MET A 75 -0.33 20.53 -3.29
N LEU A 76 0.39 20.44 -2.19
CA LEU A 76 -0.03 19.83 -0.92
C LEU A 76 -0.20 20.91 0.15
N ALA A 77 -0.95 20.57 1.20
CA ALA A 77 -1.02 21.41 2.39
C ALA A 77 0.15 21.09 3.32
N TYR A 78 0.95 22.11 3.65
CA TYR A 78 1.99 22.04 4.67
C TYR A 78 1.53 22.75 5.93
N ALA A 79 1.73 22.12 7.10
CA ALA A 79 1.42 22.75 8.38
C ALA A 79 2.44 22.40 9.46
N LYS A 80 2.73 23.35 10.34
CA LYS A 80 3.51 23.13 11.57
C LYS A 80 2.61 23.22 12.80
N TYR A 81 2.85 22.30 13.73
CA TYR A 81 2.26 22.35 15.07
C TYR A 81 3.29 21.92 16.10
N GLY A 82 3.72 22.86 16.94
CA GLY A 82 4.88 22.67 17.83
C GLY A 82 6.14 22.35 17.02
N SER A 83 6.81 21.24 17.34
CA SER A 83 7.99 20.76 16.62
C SER A 83 7.68 19.80 15.48
N ARG A 84 6.40 19.56 15.18
CA ARG A 84 5.97 18.59 14.17
C ARG A 84 5.59 19.29 12.87
N THR A 85 5.99 18.65 11.78
CA THR A 85 5.63 19.01 10.41
C THR A 85 4.60 18.02 9.90
N TYR A 86 3.55 18.53 9.28
CA TYR A 86 2.51 17.75 8.61
C TYR A 86 2.48 18.13 7.14
N VAL A 87 2.40 17.12 6.28
CA VAL A 87 2.16 17.28 4.86
C VAL A 87 0.92 16.45 4.53
N LEU A 88 -0.08 17.12 3.98
CA LEU A 88 -1.42 16.57 3.85
C LEU A 88 -1.90 16.70 2.40
N ASP A 89 -2.51 15.64 1.89
CA ASP A 89 -3.33 15.66 0.68
C ASP A 89 -4.78 15.30 1.04
N THR A 90 -5.73 16.06 0.50
CA THR A 90 -7.17 15.88 0.74
C THR A 90 -7.88 15.21 -0.43
N ARG A 91 -7.14 14.89 -1.50
CA ARG A 91 -7.67 14.34 -2.76
C ARG A 91 -8.39 13.01 -2.59
N TYR A 92 -7.87 12.11 -1.76
CA TYR A 92 -8.40 10.75 -1.61
C TYR A 92 -9.02 10.53 -0.24
N SER A 93 -10.30 10.16 -0.23
CA SER A 93 -11.05 9.84 0.99
C SER A 93 -10.50 8.60 1.72
N TYR A 94 -9.88 7.67 0.99
CA TYR A 94 -9.26 6.48 1.56
C TYR A 94 -7.91 6.74 2.25
N CYS A 95 -7.35 7.95 2.12
CA CYS A 95 -6.00 8.24 2.61
C CYS A 95 -6.05 8.57 4.12
N PRO A 96 -5.30 7.84 4.97
CA PRO A 96 -5.20 8.12 6.40
C PRO A 96 -4.59 9.50 6.67
N PHE A 97 -4.85 10.05 7.84
CA PHE A 97 -4.27 11.31 8.27
C PHE A 97 -2.75 11.21 8.32
N ASN A 98 -2.08 12.22 7.77
CA ASN A 98 -0.61 12.30 7.74
C ASN A 98 0.06 11.10 7.03
N LEU A 99 -0.66 10.44 6.13
CA LEU A 99 -0.12 9.56 5.10
C LEU A 99 -0.37 10.22 3.74
N LEU A 100 0.65 10.26 2.89
CA LEU A 100 0.50 10.80 1.54
C LEU A 100 0.13 9.67 0.57
N PRO A 101 -0.66 9.94 -0.48
CA PRO A 101 -0.83 9.03 -1.59
C PRO A 101 0.52 8.59 -2.19
N VAL A 102 0.56 7.41 -2.82
CA VAL A 102 1.83 6.83 -3.30
C VAL A 102 2.49 7.73 -4.35
N ASP A 103 1.74 8.39 -5.21
CA ASP A 103 2.22 9.33 -6.23
C ASP A 103 2.86 10.60 -5.63
N ASP A 104 2.44 10.99 -4.43
CA ASP A 104 2.92 12.18 -3.71
C ASP A 104 4.09 11.89 -2.75
N LEU A 105 4.48 10.61 -2.58
CA LEU A 105 5.62 10.21 -1.76
C LEU A 105 6.95 10.64 -2.37
N VAL A 106 7.32 11.88 -2.11
CA VAL A 106 8.55 12.51 -2.58
C VAL A 106 9.38 13.08 -1.43
N GLU A 107 10.67 13.28 -1.68
CA GLU A 107 11.64 13.66 -0.64
C GLU A 107 11.71 15.16 -0.40
N THR A 108 11.47 15.97 -1.44
CA THR A 108 11.61 17.42 -1.38
C THR A 108 10.33 18.11 -1.85
N GLY A 109 9.99 19.25 -1.25
CA GLY A 109 8.97 20.17 -1.76
C GLY A 109 9.34 21.62 -1.50
N LEU A 110 8.71 22.56 -2.21
CA LEU A 110 8.92 24.00 -2.07
C LEU A 110 7.77 24.65 -1.31
N VAL A 111 8.03 25.15 -0.11
CA VAL A 111 7.03 25.88 0.69
C VAL A 111 6.89 27.30 0.15
N ILE A 112 5.66 27.69 -0.17
CA ILE A 112 5.32 29.04 -0.63
C ILE A 112 4.85 29.88 0.55
N ASN A 113 5.67 30.84 0.98
CA ASN A 113 5.36 31.80 2.04
C ASN A 113 5.92 33.18 1.63
N LYS A 114 5.25 34.26 2.05
CA LYS A 114 5.69 35.66 1.90
C LYS A 114 7.04 35.97 2.58
N GLY A 115 7.49 35.12 3.51
CA GLY A 115 8.78 35.22 4.22
C GLY A 115 9.83 34.24 3.68
N THR A 116 10.36 33.39 4.57
CA THR A 116 11.42 32.39 4.28
C THR A 116 10.85 31.13 3.61
N GLY A 117 10.12 31.30 2.50
CA GLY A 117 9.79 30.17 1.63
C GLY A 117 11.06 29.44 1.19
N GLY A 118 11.01 28.13 1.03
CA GLY A 118 12.20 27.35 0.76
C GLY A 118 11.92 25.87 0.55
N PHE A 119 12.93 25.18 0.03
CA PHE A 119 12.90 23.73 -0.10
C PHE A 119 12.95 23.09 1.28
N ILE A 120 12.08 22.11 1.50
CA ILE A 120 12.04 21.30 2.70
C ILE A 120 12.20 19.84 2.34
N GLN A 121 12.75 19.07 3.26
CA GLN A 121 12.65 17.63 3.25
C GLN A 121 11.29 17.22 3.80
N ILE A 122 10.53 16.47 3.00
CA ILE A 122 9.23 15.93 3.40
C ILE A 122 9.48 14.73 4.32
N PRO A 123 8.93 14.71 5.54
CA PRO A 123 9.10 13.57 6.44
C PRO A 123 8.58 12.28 5.80
N LYS A 124 9.40 11.22 5.82
CA LYS A 124 8.93 9.90 5.42
C LYS A 124 7.87 9.41 6.41
N PRO A 125 6.75 8.83 5.95
CA PRO A 125 5.73 8.30 6.84
C PRO A 125 6.31 7.26 7.79
N ARG A 126 5.90 7.32 9.06
CA ARG A 126 6.33 6.38 10.10
C ARG A 126 5.61 5.03 10.07
N ALA A 127 4.61 4.87 9.19
CA ALA A 127 3.76 3.69 9.19
C ALA A 127 4.58 2.42 8.92
N LEU A 128 4.35 1.39 9.75
CA LEU A 128 4.77 0.04 9.43
C LEU A 128 3.90 -0.44 8.27
N ASN A 129 4.48 -0.55 7.08
CA ASN A 129 3.78 -1.03 5.89
C ASN A 129 3.81 -2.56 5.89
N MET A 130 3.04 -3.14 6.80
CA MET A 130 3.05 -4.58 7.08
C MET A 130 1.89 -5.27 6.36
N LEU A 131 2.19 -6.43 5.80
CA LEU A 131 1.21 -7.43 5.41
C LEU A 131 1.43 -8.65 6.30
N HIS A 132 0.47 -8.99 7.15
CA HIS A 132 0.51 -10.21 7.95
C HIS A 132 -0.56 -11.17 7.43
N CYS A 133 -0.16 -12.41 7.14
CA CYS A 133 -1.03 -13.45 6.63
C CYS A 133 -0.92 -14.68 7.54
N ALA A 134 -1.99 -15.00 8.25
CA ALA A 134 -2.11 -16.24 9.00
C ALA A 134 -2.97 -17.22 8.21
N ASN A 135 -2.42 -18.40 7.91
CA ASN A 135 -3.04 -19.37 7.01
C ASN A 135 -3.19 -20.71 7.73
N ASN A 136 -4.41 -21.22 7.80
CA ASN A 136 -4.69 -22.59 8.21
C ASN A 136 -5.08 -23.37 6.97
N LEU A 137 -4.25 -24.34 6.61
CA LEU A 137 -4.34 -25.12 5.39
C LEU A 137 -4.60 -26.59 5.72
N THR A 138 -5.40 -27.26 4.92
CA THR A 138 -5.61 -28.71 5.00
C THR A 138 -5.41 -29.31 3.62
N LEU A 139 -4.53 -30.31 3.54
CA LEU A 139 -4.25 -31.04 2.31
C LEU A 139 -5.09 -32.32 2.26
N SER A 140 -5.64 -32.63 1.09
CA SER A 140 -6.31 -33.92 0.85
C SER A 140 -5.36 -34.96 0.25
N GLU A 141 -5.72 -36.24 0.35
CA GLU A 141 -4.97 -37.33 -0.30
C GLU A 141 -4.89 -37.18 -1.83
N ALA A 142 -5.88 -36.51 -2.44
CA ALA A 142 -5.90 -36.20 -3.87
C ALA A 142 -5.05 -34.97 -4.24
N GLY A 143 -4.36 -34.34 -3.28
CA GLY A 143 -3.51 -33.18 -3.50
C GLY A 143 -4.25 -31.85 -3.61
N HIS A 144 -5.51 -31.78 -3.18
CA HIS A 144 -6.26 -30.52 -3.09
C HIS A 144 -5.91 -29.79 -1.79
N LEU A 145 -5.73 -28.46 -1.87
CA LEU A 145 -5.49 -27.62 -0.72
C LEU A 145 -6.78 -26.85 -0.38
N ASN A 146 -7.23 -26.92 0.87
CA ASN A 146 -8.26 -26.03 1.39
C ASN A 146 -7.61 -25.06 2.36
N GLY A 147 -7.92 -23.76 2.25
CA GLY A 147 -7.30 -22.72 3.06
C GLY A 147 -8.32 -21.80 3.72
N GLU A 148 -8.07 -21.46 4.98
CA GLU A 148 -8.66 -20.31 5.67
C GLU A 148 -7.53 -19.34 6.01
N ALA A 149 -7.55 -18.17 5.36
CA ALA A 149 -6.55 -17.13 5.57
C ALA A 149 -7.16 -15.90 6.25
N MET A 150 -6.41 -15.34 7.19
CA MET A 150 -6.64 -14.02 7.77
C MET A 150 -5.48 -13.12 7.36
N VAL A 151 -5.80 -12.04 6.64
CA VAL A 151 -4.82 -11.08 6.13
C VAL A 151 -5.05 -9.73 6.78
N ARG A 152 -4.00 -9.16 7.38
CA ARG A 152 -3.99 -7.81 7.94
C ARG A 152 -3.09 -6.91 7.10
N PHE A 153 -3.65 -5.81 6.61
CA PHE A 153 -2.93 -4.79 5.87
C PHE A 153 -2.73 -3.56 6.76
N GLU A 154 -1.51 -3.03 6.81
CA GLU A 154 -1.17 -1.83 7.57
C GLU A 154 -0.41 -0.79 6.73
N GLY A 155 -0.56 0.48 7.10
CA GLY A 155 0.10 1.59 6.40
C GLY A 155 -0.25 1.62 4.92
N TYR A 156 0.77 1.68 4.06
CA TYR A 156 0.59 1.69 2.62
C TYR A 156 -0.02 0.40 2.06
N ARG A 157 0.10 -0.75 2.73
CA ARG A 157 -0.59 -1.98 2.31
C ARG A 157 -2.11 -1.81 2.40
N ALA A 158 -2.58 -1.18 3.48
CA ALA A 158 -4.02 -0.91 3.67
C ALA A 158 -4.51 0.16 2.68
N LEU A 159 -3.74 1.24 2.49
CA LEU A 159 -4.08 2.30 1.53
C LEU A 159 -4.25 1.74 0.11
N VAL A 160 -3.28 0.97 -0.37
CA VAL A 160 -3.33 0.38 -1.73
C VAL A 160 -4.47 -0.64 -1.85
N ALA A 161 -4.73 -1.43 -0.81
CA ALA A 161 -5.87 -2.36 -0.81
C ALA A 161 -7.21 -1.62 -0.91
N ARG A 162 -7.41 -0.54 -0.13
CA ARG A 162 -8.62 0.29 -0.20
C ARG A 162 -8.78 0.98 -1.55
N GLU A 163 -7.69 1.45 -2.14
CA GLU A 163 -7.69 2.02 -3.48
C GLU A 163 -8.16 1.00 -4.53
N LYS A 164 -7.58 -0.21 -4.51
CA LYS A 164 -7.99 -1.30 -5.43
C LYS A 164 -9.45 -1.69 -5.25
N ILE A 165 -9.91 -1.86 -4.01
CA ILE A 165 -11.31 -2.21 -3.71
C ILE A 165 -12.28 -1.14 -4.21
N ARG A 166 -11.89 0.14 -4.13
CA ARG A 166 -12.69 1.25 -4.67
C ARG A 166 -12.77 1.22 -6.20
N ASP A 167 -11.67 0.91 -6.88
CA ASP A 167 -11.56 1.03 -8.34
C ASP A 167 -12.18 -0.16 -9.10
N ALA A 168 -12.19 -1.33 -8.48
CA ALA A 168 -12.78 -2.55 -9.02
C ALA A 168 -14.07 -2.89 -8.23
N ASP A 169 -13.97 -3.87 -7.33
CA ASP A 169 -14.87 -4.12 -6.21
C ASP A 169 -14.16 -5.05 -5.20
N GLU A 170 -14.82 -5.40 -4.09
CA GLU A 170 -14.24 -6.29 -3.08
C GLU A 170 -13.92 -7.69 -3.62
N LYS A 171 -14.79 -8.24 -4.47
CA LYS A 171 -14.64 -9.61 -4.96
C LYS A 171 -13.48 -9.70 -5.95
N GLU A 172 -13.39 -8.77 -6.90
CA GLU A 172 -12.30 -8.69 -7.86
C GLU A 172 -10.96 -8.50 -7.15
N PHE A 173 -10.90 -7.64 -6.11
CA PHE A 173 -9.70 -7.48 -5.29
C PHE A 173 -9.25 -8.80 -4.62
N VAL A 174 -10.18 -9.55 -4.01
CA VAL A 174 -9.86 -10.83 -3.35
C VAL A 174 -9.45 -11.89 -4.37
N GLU A 175 -10.10 -11.93 -5.53
CA GLU A 175 -9.71 -12.81 -6.64
C GLU A 175 -8.30 -12.52 -7.15
N GLU A 176 -7.95 -11.26 -7.38
CA GLU A 176 -6.58 -10.86 -7.77
C GLU A 176 -5.56 -11.29 -6.72
N LEU A 177 -5.83 -10.99 -5.45
CA LEU A 177 -4.93 -11.29 -4.34
C LEU A 177 -4.66 -12.80 -4.22
N LEU A 178 -5.68 -13.64 -4.44
CA LEU A 178 -5.53 -15.07 -4.43
C LEU A 178 -4.86 -15.60 -5.70
N LYS A 179 -5.19 -15.08 -6.89
CA LYS A 179 -4.56 -15.50 -8.16
C LYS A 179 -3.05 -15.23 -8.20
N ASP A 180 -2.62 -14.13 -7.57
CA ASP A 180 -1.20 -13.80 -7.40
C ASP A 180 -0.44 -14.87 -6.59
N ARG A 181 -1.13 -15.59 -5.69
CA ARG A 181 -0.56 -16.66 -4.87
C ARG A 181 -0.81 -18.06 -5.46
N PHE A 182 -2.00 -18.27 -6.01
CA PHE A 182 -2.54 -19.53 -6.46
C PHE A 182 -3.37 -19.30 -7.74
N SER A 183 -2.78 -19.54 -8.91
CA SER A 183 -3.39 -19.20 -10.20
C SER A 183 -4.75 -19.87 -10.46
N ASN A 184 -5.02 -21.01 -9.84
CA ASN A 184 -6.26 -21.79 -9.98
C ASN A 184 -7.12 -21.84 -8.70
N ALA A 185 -6.93 -20.91 -7.76
CA ALA A 185 -7.75 -20.85 -6.56
C ALA A 185 -9.23 -20.52 -6.87
N ALA A 186 -10.12 -21.24 -6.19
CA ALA A 186 -11.55 -20.97 -6.13
C ALA A 186 -11.92 -20.39 -4.75
N ILE A 187 -12.66 -19.28 -4.73
CA ILE A 187 -13.11 -18.64 -3.49
C ILE A 187 -14.42 -19.28 -3.04
N ASP A 188 -14.47 -19.73 -1.78
CA ASP A 188 -15.69 -20.21 -1.15
C ASP A 188 -16.46 -19.06 -0.49
N SER A 189 -15.75 -18.24 0.29
CA SER A 189 -16.32 -17.08 0.99
C SER A 189 -15.22 -16.09 1.40
N PHE A 190 -15.57 -14.83 1.54
CA PHE A 190 -14.68 -13.81 2.09
C PHE A 190 -15.44 -12.77 2.91
N GLU A 191 -14.73 -12.08 3.78
CA GLU A 191 -15.20 -10.94 4.57
C GLU A 191 -14.07 -9.91 4.65
N ILE A 192 -14.37 -8.66 4.31
CA ILE A 192 -13.47 -7.53 4.48
C ILE A 192 -14.01 -6.65 5.61
N SER A 193 -13.13 -6.21 6.52
CA SER A 193 -13.49 -5.28 7.58
C SER A 193 -12.45 -4.18 7.77
N GLY A 194 -12.88 -3.02 8.28
CA GLY A 194 -12.05 -1.83 8.42
C GLY A 194 -11.95 -0.98 7.14
N LEU A 195 -12.93 -1.08 6.24
CA LEU A 195 -12.96 -0.26 5.02
C LEU A 195 -13.25 1.21 5.33
N GLU A 196 -14.02 1.49 6.37
CA GLU A 196 -14.54 2.82 6.70
C GLU A 196 -13.60 3.63 7.60
N ASP A 197 -12.75 2.96 8.37
CA ASP A 197 -11.77 3.60 9.25
C ASP A 197 -10.37 3.59 8.61
N MET A 198 -9.98 4.72 8.04
CA MET A 198 -8.68 4.87 7.37
C MET A 198 -7.50 4.78 8.34
N GLU A 199 -7.71 5.09 9.63
CA GLU A 199 -6.65 5.05 10.63
C GLU A 199 -6.41 3.63 11.16
N ALA A 200 -7.39 2.73 10.98
CA ALA A 200 -7.30 1.34 11.38
C ALA A 200 -6.68 0.45 10.27
N PRO A 201 -6.12 -0.72 10.64
CA PRO A 201 -5.78 -1.76 9.67
C PRO A 201 -7.00 -2.22 8.87
N LEU A 202 -6.76 -2.70 7.65
CA LEU A 202 -7.74 -3.43 6.86
C LEU A 202 -7.56 -4.94 7.12
N TYR A 203 -8.66 -5.66 7.25
CA TYR A 203 -8.64 -7.12 7.44
C TYR A 203 -9.40 -7.82 6.31
N LEU A 204 -8.86 -8.93 5.84
CA LEU A 204 -9.52 -9.87 4.93
C LEU A 204 -9.50 -11.25 5.57
N LYS A 205 -10.69 -11.83 5.76
CA LYS A 205 -10.85 -13.25 6.02
C LYS A 205 -11.32 -13.93 4.75
N VAL A 206 -10.64 -14.99 4.30
CA VAL A 206 -11.01 -15.69 3.07
C VAL A 206 -10.89 -17.20 3.22
N ARG A 207 -11.87 -17.92 2.68
CA ARG A 207 -11.86 -19.37 2.51
C ARG A 207 -11.81 -19.70 1.04
N TYR A 208 -10.90 -20.60 0.68
CA TYR A 208 -10.64 -20.94 -0.70
C TYR A 208 -10.16 -22.38 -0.83
N GLN A 209 -10.27 -22.89 -2.04
CA GLN A 209 -9.75 -24.19 -2.45
C GLN A 209 -8.78 -24.01 -3.62
N VAL A 210 -7.69 -24.76 -3.62
CA VAL A 210 -6.73 -24.84 -4.73
C VAL A 210 -6.71 -26.30 -5.20
N PRO A 211 -7.39 -26.61 -6.32
CA PRO A 211 -7.35 -27.95 -6.90
C PRO A 211 -5.92 -28.31 -7.35
N GLU A 212 -5.56 -29.60 -7.31
CA GLU A 212 -4.27 -30.10 -7.83
C GLU A 212 -3.05 -29.29 -7.35
N PHE A 213 -3.09 -28.80 -6.11
CA PHE A 213 -2.02 -27.98 -5.54
C PHE A 213 -0.74 -28.79 -5.34
N ALA A 214 -0.87 -30.02 -4.86
CA ALA A 214 0.23 -30.93 -4.60
C ALA A 214 0.26 -32.08 -5.61
N GLN A 215 1.48 -32.53 -5.94
CA GLN A 215 1.66 -33.65 -6.84
C GLN A 215 1.62 -34.97 -6.06
N VAL A 216 0.67 -35.85 -6.41
CA VAL A 216 0.52 -37.18 -5.80
C VAL A 216 1.22 -38.21 -6.69
N VAL A 217 2.19 -38.95 -6.13
CA VAL A 217 2.93 -40.00 -6.84
C VAL A 217 3.01 -41.24 -5.96
N GLY A 218 2.18 -42.24 -6.27
CA GLY A 218 2.04 -43.43 -5.45
C GLY A 218 1.51 -43.07 -4.06
N ASP A 219 2.30 -43.38 -3.05
CA ASP A 219 2.11 -43.16 -1.63
C ASP A 219 2.79 -41.88 -1.10
N MET A 220 3.34 -41.05 -1.99
CA MET A 220 3.99 -39.78 -1.67
C MET A 220 3.19 -38.57 -2.20
N ILE A 221 3.14 -37.51 -1.40
CA ILE A 221 2.58 -36.21 -1.80
C ILE A 221 3.70 -35.16 -1.76
N TYR A 222 3.93 -34.49 -2.88
CA TYR A 222 4.95 -33.44 -3.02
C TYR A 222 4.28 -32.07 -3.04
N LEU A 223 4.72 -31.21 -2.12
CA LEU A 223 4.23 -29.85 -1.96
C LEU A 223 5.24 -28.84 -2.57
N PRO A 224 4.77 -27.81 -3.30
CA PRO A 224 5.64 -26.71 -3.68
C PRO A 224 6.07 -25.92 -2.43
N ALA A 225 7.37 -25.70 -2.25
CA ALA A 225 7.94 -24.95 -1.12
C ALA A 225 8.78 -23.74 -1.60
N PRO A 226 8.71 -22.58 -0.91
CA PRO A 226 7.80 -22.25 0.19
C PRO A 226 6.32 -22.24 -0.21
N LEU A 227 5.44 -22.66 0.72
CA LEU A 227 4.00 -22.85 0.49
C LEU A 227 3.25 -21.55 0.14
N LEU A 228 3.75 -20.41 0.64
CA LEU A 228 3.23 -19.06 0.41
C LEU A 228 4.41 -18.10 0.21
N ASN A 229 4.15 -16.92 -0.38
CA ASN A 229 5.14 -15.88 -0.72
C ASN A 229 6.12 -16.20 -1.87
N TYR A 230 5.70 -17.00 -2.84
CA TYR A 230 6.35 -16.95 -4.14
C TYR A 230 5.86 -15.71 -4.90
N HIS A 231 6.76 -14.80 -5.27
CA HIS A 231 6.50 -14.02 -6.47
C HIS A 231 6.54 -15.02 -7.64
N GLN A 232 5.40 -15.27 -8.29
CA GLN A 232 5.34 -16.23 -9.41
C GLN A 232 6.35 -15.90 -10.51
N SER A 233 6.77 -14.64 -10.62
CA SER A 233 7.84 -14.18 -11.50
C SER A 233 8.79 -13.20 -10.79
N ASN A 234 10.06 -13.21 -11.19
CA ASN A 234 11.02 -12.20 -10.74
C ASN A 234 10.72 -10.87 -11.47
N PRO A 235 10.30 -9.79 -10.77
CA PRO A 235 10.03 -8.50 -11.42
C PRO A 235 11.30 -7.84 -11.98
N PHE A 236 12.48 -8.37 -11.64
CA PHE A 236 13.77 -7.86 -12.02
C PHE A 236 14.42 -8.69 -13.15
N GLU A 237 13.77 -8.75 -14.31
CA GLU A 237 14.19 -9.59 -15.45
C GLU A 237 15.58 -9.26 -16.03
N ARG A 238 16.03 -8.00 -15.92
CA ARG A 238 17.34 -7.57 -16.44
C ARG A 238 18.44 -7.71 -15.40
N GLU A 239 19.50 -8.43 -15.76
CA GLU A 239 20.73 -8.55 -14.95
C GLU A 239 21.46 -7.20 -14.81
N HIS A 240 21.49 -6.40 -15.88
CA HIS A 240 22.11 -5.08 -15.89
C HIS A 240 21.06 -3.97 -15.99
N ARG A 241 21.18 -2.97 -15.10
CA ARG A 241 20.32 -1.79 -15.08
C ARG A 241 21.14 -0.51 -15.24
N TYR A 242 20.66 0.36 -16.11
CA TYR A 242 21.17 1.74 -16.23
C TYR A 242 20.51 2.70 -15.22
N TYR A 243 19.32 2.34 -14.72
CA TYR A 243 18.56 3.13 -13.75
C TYR A 243 18.38 2.35 -12.44
N PRO A 244 18.38 3.02 -11.29
CA PRO A 244 18.17 2.35 -10.01
C PRO A 244 16.74 1.81 -9.90
N VAL A 245 16.58 0.77 -9.08
CA VAL A 245 15.26 0.35 -8.60
C VAL A 245 14.86 1.27 -7.46
N GLU A 246 13.67 1.85 -7.53
CA GLU A 246 13.14 2.74 -6.50
C GLU A 246 11.87 2.15 -5.89
N PHE A 247 11.91 1.89 -4.59
CA PHE A 247 10.72 1.57 -3.80
C PHE A 247 10.12 2.86 -3.25
N ALA A 248 8.79 2.99 -3.32
CA ALA A 248 8.12 4.18 -2.81
C ALA A 248 8.18 4.29 -1.28
N TYR A 249 8.15 3.13 -0.61
CA TYR A 249 8.18 2.99 0.84
C TYR A 249 8.74 1.61 1.20
N SER A 250 9.25 1.45 2.42
CA SER A 250 9.66 0.15 2.93
C SER A 250 8.46 -0.76 3.10
N LEU A 251 8.60 -2.04 2.76
CA LEU A 251 7.56 -3.05 2.87
C LEU A 251 8.01 -4.16 3.82
N ALA A 252 7.07 -4.66 4.60
CA ALA A 252 7.24 -5.87 5.40
C ALA A 252 6.10 -6.84 5.09
N SER A 253 6.42 -8.12 5.00
CA SER A 253 5.44 -9.20 4.88
C SER A 253 5.80 -10.31 5.86
N THR A 254 4.80 -10.92 6.48
CA THR A 254 4.95 -12.10 7.34
C THR A 254 3.84 -13.06 7.02
N ASP A 255 4.21 -14.29 6.69
CA ASP A 255 3.27 -15.35 6.36
C ASP A 255 3.51 -16.51 7.32
N GLU A 256 2.47 -16.82 8.10
CA GLU A 256 2.40 -17.95 9.02
C GLU A 256 1.51 -19.01 8.37
N VAL A 257 2.02 -20.24 8.30
CA VAL A 257 1.35 -21.35 7.63
C VAL A 257 1.28 -22.55 8.56
N ASN A 258 0.06 -22.92 8.95
CA ASN A 258 -0.24 -24.17 9.61
C ASN A 258 -0.83 -25.13 8.57
N LEU A 259 -0.13 -26.21 8.27
CA LEU A 259 -0.56 -27.21 7.30
C LEU A 259 -0.94 -28.52 8.00
N THR A 260 -2.20 -28.90 7.92
CA THR A 260 -2.70 -30.20 8.34
C THR A 260 -2.57 -31.21 7.19
N LEU A 261 -1.86 -32.30 7.43
CA LEU A 261 -1.70 -33.40 6.48
C LEU A 261 -2.93 -34.34 6.50
N PRO A 262 -3.18 -35.13 5.43
CA PRO A 262 -4.19 -36.16 5.44
C PRO A 262 -3.88 -37.24 6.49
N GLU A 263 -4.92 -37.95 6.96
CA GLU A 263 -4.76 -39.02 7.95
C GLU A 263 -3.80 -40.11 7.45
N GLY A 264 -2.90 -40.60 8.32
CA GLY A 264 -1.92 -41.62 7.98
C GLY A 264 -0.67 -41.10 7.25
N PHE A 265 -0.62 -39.82 6.86
CA PHE A 265 0.58 -39.21 6.29
C PHE A 265 1.50 -38.65 7.38
N GLN A 266 2.80 -38.73 7.13
CA GLN A 266 3.84 -38.13 7.96
C GLN A 266 4.82 -37.36 7.08
N VAL A 267 5.48 -36.37 7.66
CA VAL A 267 6.51 -35.60 6.95
C VAL A 267 7.71 -36.50 6.66
N ALA A 268 8.01 -36.70 5.38
CA ALA A 268 9.21 -37.42 4.95
C ALA A 268 10.44 -36.51 4.91
N GLU A 269 10.27 -35.27 4.43
CA GLU A 269 11.33 -34.28 4.27
C GLU A 269 10.75 -32.87 4.45
N LEU A 270 11.55 -31.97 5.05
CA LEU A 270 11.26 -30.55 5.12
C LEU A 270 12.31 -29.77 4.35
N PRO A 271 11.92 -28.68 3.67
CA PRO A 271 12.90 -27.77 3.09
C PRO A 271 13.78 -27.16 4.20
N GLU A 272 15.06 -26.97 3.90
CA GLU A 272 15.94 -26.24 4.81
C GLU A 272 15.48 -24.78 4.95
N GLY A 273 15.61 -24.24 6.16
CA GLY A 273 15.37 -22.83 6.40
C GLY A 273 16.33 -21.96 5.59
N LEU A 274 15.84 -20.83 5.09
CA LEU A 274 16.63 -19.86 4.31
C LEU A 274 16.67 -18.53 5.04
N SER A 275 17.87 -17.97 5.24
CA SER A 275 18.01 -16.56 5.63
C SER A 275 18.92 -15.86 4.63
N ASN A 276 18.38 -14.88 3.93
CA ASN A 276 19.09 -14.08 2.95
C ASN A 276 18.92 -12.60 3.29
N ARG A 277 19.98 -11.99 3.81
CA ARG A 277 20.03 -10.57 4.13
C ARG A 277 20.83 -9.84 3.07
N GLN A 278 20.17 -8.92 2.39
CA GLN A 278 20.76 -8.06 1.37
C GLN A 278 20.61 -6.60 1.78
N LYS A 279 21.39 -5.70 1.17
CA LYS A 279 21.33 -4.27 1.51
C LYS A 279 19.94 -3.65 1.30
N ALA A 280 19.14 -4.19 0.37
CA ALA A 280 17.85 -3.65 -0.03
C ALA A 280 16.64 -4.46 0.50
N PHE A 281 16.84 -5.70 0.94
CA PHE A 281 15.78 -6.56 1.47
C PHE A 281 16.35 -7.61 2.40
N ASP A 282 15.54 -8.02 3.37
CA ASP A 282 15.81 -9.18 4.22
C ASP A 282 14.70 -10.21 3.98
N LEU A 283 15.10 -11.43 3.64
CA LEU A 283 14.20 -12.57 3.49
C LEU A 283 14.59 -13.63 4.51
N THR A 284 13.62 -14.10 5.29
CA THR A 284 13.80 -15.23 6.21
C THR A 284 12.63 -16.19 6.05
N TYR A 285 12.95 -17.46 5.84
CA TYR A 285 12.03 -18.57 5.74
C TYR A 285 12.46 -19.62 6.77
N VAL A 286 11.52 -20.00 7.63
CA VAL A 286 11.73 -21.00 8.68
C VAL A 286 10.63 -22.03 8.55
N THR A 287 11.00 -23.31 8.60
CA THR A 287 10.05 -24.42 8.63
C THR A 287 10.29 -25.22 9.89
N THR A 288 9.21 -25.47 10.62
CA THR A 288 9.20 -26.32 11.81
C THR A 288 8.10 -27.35 11.66
N TRP A 289 8.34 -28.56 12.16
CA TRP A 289 7.35 -29.62 12.23
C TRP A 289 7.17 -30.03 13.69
N GLU A 290 5.91 -30.06 14.13
CA GLU A 290 5.52 -30.58 15.44
C GLU A 290 4.61 -31.79 15.18
N ALA A 291 4.99 -32.95 15.74
CA ALA A 291 4.30 -34.22 15.58
C ALA A 291 3.24 -34.43 16.67
#